data_AF-A0A2V7BXR5-F1
#
_entry.id   AF-A0A2V7BXR5-F1
#
_cell.length_a   1.000
_cell.length_b   1.000
_cell.length_c   1.000
_cell.angle_alpha   90.00
_cell.angle_beta   90.00
_cell.angle_gamma   90.00
#
_symmetry.space_group_name_H-M   'P 1'
#
loop_
_entity.id
_entity.type
_entity.pdbx_description
1 polymer ?
#
loop_
_entity_poly.entity_id
_entity_poly.type
_entity_poly.pdbx_seq_one_letter_code
_entity_poly.pdbx_strand_id
1 'polypeptide(L)'
;MGGSGSRCPGCGASWRQALVIVSPNTVLRWQRRRFREYWARLSARPAAGRPRVSRQIRALVGRMAQVNPLWGAPRIHGELQKLGIEVAERTVSRLLSKRRTPPGPSLHRFLHGPHRGLAGTLRP
;
A
#
# COMPACT_ATOMS: atom_id res chain seq x y z
N MET A 1 36.12 45.51 -43.37
CA MET A 1 35.53 44.36 -42.65
C MET A 1 35.63 44.65 -41.15
N GLY A 2 34.51 44.67 -40.42
CA GLY A 2 34.52 44.94 -38.97
C GLY A 2 33.17 45.40 -38.45
N GLY A 3 32.14 44.56 -38.57
CA GLY A 3 30.82 44.83 -37.99
C GLY A 3 30.83 44.64 -36.48
N SER A 4 30.65 45.74 -35.73
CA SER A 4 30.43 45.72 -34.29
C SER A 4 29.03 45.19 -33.99
N GLY A 5 28.93 43.90 -33.69
CA GLY A 5 27.70 43.26 -33.21
C GLY A 5 27.44 43.63 -31.76
N SER A 6 26.59 44.63 -31.53
CA SER A 6 26.04 44.96 -30.22
C SER A 6 25.17 43.80 -29.72
N ARG A 7 25.69 43.02 -28.76
CA ARG A 7 24.92 42.01 -28.02
C ARG A 7 24.02 42.71 -27.00
N CYS A 8 22.72 42.72 -27.26
CA CYS A 8 21.71 43.15 -26.30
C CYS A 8 21.70 42.23 -25.05
N PRO A 9 21.97 42.74 -23.83
CA PRO A 9 21.79 41.97 -22.62
C PRO A 9 20.42 42.33 -22.03
N GLY A 10 19.40 41.51 -22.24
CA GLY A 10 18.11 41.89 -21.66
C GLY A 10 16.93 40.94 -21.78
N CYS A 11 17.01 39.88 -22.58
CA CYS A 11 15.86 38.99 -22.78
C CYS A 11 15.82 37.83 -21.77
N GLY A 12 16.26 38.07 -20.53
CA GLY A 12 16.33 37.08 -19.47
C GLY A 12 15.70 37.59 -18.18
N ALA A 13 14.47 37.14 -17.91
CA ALA A 13 13.86 37.08 -16.58
C ALA A 13 13.46 38.40 -15.88
N SER A 14 12.47 39.13 -16.42
CA SER A 14 11.75 40.20 -15.71
C SER A 14 10.98 39.74 -14.47
N TRP A 15 10.76 38.43 -14.28
CA TRP A 15 10.11 37.90 -13.07
C TRP A 15 10.91 38.16 -11.79
N ARG A 16 12.22 38.39 -11.88
CA ARG A 16 13.06 38.74 -10.74
C ARG A 16 12.76 40.14 -10.18
N GLN A 17 12.28 41.05 -11.02
CA GLN A 17 11.89 42.42 -10.60
C GLN A 17 10.55 42.40 -9.84
N ALA A 18 9.64 41.46 -10.15
CA ALA A 18 8.40 41.26 -9.41
C ALA A 18 8.60 40.64 -8.00
N LEU A 19 9.76 40.02 -7.73
CA LEU A 19 10.10 39.46 -6.41
C LEU A 19 10.52 40.52 -5.38
N VAL A 20 10.56 41.80 -5.73
CA VAL A 20 10.87 42.89 -4.77
C VAL A 20 9.81 42.98 -3.66
N ILE A 21 8.59 42.51 -3.91
CA ILE A 21 7.47 42.49 -2.94
C ILE A 21 7.58 41.30 -1.98
N VAL A 22 8.19 40.18 -2.39
CA VAL A 22 8.23 38.93 -1.61
C VAL A 22 9.61 38.30 -1.67
N SER A 23 10.23 38.12 -0.50
CA SER A 23 11.53 37.45 -0.39
C SER A 23 11.56 36.15 -1.22
N PRO A 24 12.58 35.95 -2.09
CA PRO A 24 12.71 34.73 -2.90
C PRO A 24 12.63 33.44 -2.07
N ASN A 25 13.07 33.48 -0.81
CA ASN A 25 12.99 32.35 0.11
C ASN A 25 11.53 31.95 0.44
N THR A 26 10.62 32.92 0.51
CA THR A 26 9.19 32.67 0.74
C THR A 26 8.56 31.97 -0.45
N VAL A 27 8.89 32.39 -1.67
CA VAL A 27 8.41 31.75 -2.90
C VAL A 27 8.90 30.30 -3.00
N LEU A 28 10.17 30.05 -2.72
CA LEU A 28 10.72 28.68 -2.68
C LEU A 28 10.04 27.82 -1.61
N ARG A 29 9.72 28.40 -0.44
CA ARG A 29 8.99 27.69 0.63
C ARG A 29 7.60 27.29 0.16
N TRP A 30 6.87 28.18 -0.50
CA TRP A 30 5.55 27.90 -1.04
C TRP A 30 5.60 26.84 -2.15
N GLN A 31 6.60 26.93 -3.03
CA GLN A 31 6.82 25.95 -4.08
C GLN A 31 7.06 24.57 -3.49
N ARG A 32 8.00 24.42 -2.55
CA ARG A 32 8.29 23.14 -1.88
C ARG A 32 7.06 22.57 -1.19
N ARG A 33 6.29 23.41 -0.49
CA ARG A 33 5.05 22.98 0.17
C ARG A 33 4.01 22.48 -0.83
N ARG A 34 3.75 23.25 -1.90
CA ARG A 34 2.81 22.85 -2.96
C ARG A 34 3.21 21.55 -3.64
N PHE A 35 4.50 21.37 -3.96
CA PHE A 35 4.98 20.11 -4.52
C PHE A 35 4.78 18.94 -3.56
N ARG A 36 5.13 19.09 -2.28
CA ARG A 36 4.93 18.03 -1.28
C ARG A 36 3.45 17.65 -1.17
N GLU A 37 2.56 18.63 -1.07
CA GLU A 37 1.12 18.39 -0.96
C GLU A 37 0.56 17.75 -2.24
N TYR A 38 0.98 18.20 -3.41
CA TYR A 38 0.59 17.62 -4.71
C TYR A 38 1.00 16.15 -4.79
N TRP A 39 2.26 15.85 -4.52
CA TRP A 39 2.76 14.47 -4.59
C TRP A 39 2.21 13.60 -3.47
N ALA A 40 1.97 14.12 -2.27
CA ALA A 40 1.28 13.40 -1.20
C ALA A 40 -0.16 13.03 -1.60
N ARG A 41 -0.88 13.92 -2.28
CA ARG A 41 -2.24 13.64 -2.79
C ARG A 41 -2.22 12.62 -3.92
N LEU A 42 -1.26 12.72 -4.84
CA LEU A 42 -1.17 11.81 -5.98
C LEU A 42 -0.67 10.40 -5.57
N SER A 43 0.25 10.33 -4.61
CA SER A 43 0.72 9.07 -4.03
C SER A 43 -0.23 8.49 -2.97
N ALA A 44 -1.23 9.26 -2.53
CA ALA A 44 -2.25 8.73 -1.64
C ALA A 44 -2.96 7.57 -2.33
N ARG A 45 -2.83 6.38 -1.75
CA ARG A 45 -3.47 5.19 -2.29
C ARG A 45 -4.99 5.42 -2.32
N PRO A 46 -5.68 5.11 -3.43
CA PRO A 46 -7.13 5.08 -3.44
C PRO A 46 -7.60 4.23 -2.26
N ALA A 47 -8.52 4.76 -1.45
CA ALA A 47 -9.09 4.03 -0.31
C ALA A 47 -9.74 2.70 -0.74
N ALA A 48 -10.06 2.58 -2.03
CA ALA A 48 -10.65 1.40 -2.64
C ALA A 48 -9.63 0.70 -3.57
N GLY A 49 -9.03 -0.38 -3.07
CA GLY A 49 -8.55 -1.45 -3.95
C GLY A 49 -9.73 -2.21 -4.58
N ARG A 50 -9.47 -3.41 -5.16
CA ARG A 50 -10.50 -4.32 -5.71
C ARG A 50 -11.75 -4.34 -4.81
N PRO A 51 -12.97 -4.17 -5.36
CA PRO A 51 -14.20 -4.15 -4.58
C PRO A 51 -14.21 -5.36 -3.66
N ARG A 52 -14.24 -5.06 -2.37
CA ARG A 52 -14.22 -6.07 -1.35
C ARG A 52 -15.49 -6.89 -1.51
N VAL A 53 -15.36 -8.22 -1.52
CA VAL A 53 -16.49 -9.14 -1.31
C VAL A 53 -17.40 -8.56 -0.25
N SER A 54 -18.71 -8.54 -0.52
CA SER A 54 -19.69 -7.87 0.34
C SER A 54 -19.49 -8.31 1.79
N ARG A 55 -19.66 -7.36 2.72
CA ARG A 55 -19.45 -7.62 4.15
C ARG A 55 -20.33 -8.77 4.64
N GLN A 56 -21.54 -8.89 4.08
CA GLN A 56 -22.49 -9.96 4.35
C GLN A 56 -21.94 -11.34 3.97
N ILE A 57 -21.43 -11.52 2.74
CA ILE A 57 -20.83 -12.79 2.29
C ILE A 57 -19.63 -13.15 3.17
N ARG A 58 -18.77 -12.18 3.51
CA ARG A 58 -17.62 -12.43 4.41
C ARG A 58 -18.04 -12.88 5.80
N ALA A 59 -19.12 -12.29 6.33
CA ALA A 59 -19.67 -12.67 7.63
C ALA A 59 -20.26 -14.08 7.57
N LEU A 60 -21.00 -14.40 6.50
CA LEU A 60 -21.60 -15.72 6.28
C LEU A 60 -20.53 -16.82 6.19
N VAL A 61 -19.54 -16.68 5.29
CA VAL A 61 -18.41 -17.62 5.17
C VAL A 61 -17.71 -17.79 6.53
N GLY A 62 -17.57 -16.69 7.28
CA GLY A 62 -17.00 -16.71 8.62
C GLY A 62 -17.77 -17.57 9.61
N ARG A 63 -19.09 -17.40 9.68
CA ARG A 63 -19.97 -18.17 10.56
C ARG A 63 -19.96 -19.65 10.17
N MET A 64 -20.07 -19.96 8.88
CA MET A 64 -20.04 -21.34 8.41
C MET A 64 -18.74 -22.06 8.78
N ALA A 65 -17.60 -21.39 8.62
CA ALA A 65 -16.29 -21.93 8.98
C ALA A 65 -16.08 -22.05 10.50
N GLN A 66 -16.72 -21.20 11.30
CA GLN A 66 -16.66 -21.26 12.76
C GLN A 66 -17.52 -22.40 13.31
N VAL A 67 -18.75 -22.56 12.80
CA VAL A 67 -19.66 -23.64 13.18
C VAL A 67 -19.16 -24.98 12.67
N ASN A 68 -18.46 -25.01 11.53
CA ASN A 68 -17.97 -26.23 10.90
C ASN A 68 -16.45 -26.15 10.61
N PRO A 69 -15.58 -26.37 11.61
CA PRO A 69 -14.13 -26.19 11.46
C PRO A 69 -13.47 -27.10 10.40
N LEU A 70 -14.04 -28.28 10.18
CA LEU A 70 -13.56 -29.28 9.21
C LEU A 70 -13.87 -28.89 7.76
N TRP A 71 -14.73 -27.91 7.52
CA TRP A 71 -15.12 -27.55 6.16
C TRP A 71 -14.03 -26.73 5.47
N GLY A 72 -13.67 -27.18 4.26
CA GLY A 72 -12.75 -26.48 3.36
C GLY A 72 -13.47 -25.49 2.42
N ALA A 73 -12.68 -24.74 1.65
CA ALA A 73 -13.20 -23.79 0.67
C ALA A 73 -14.15 -24.42 -0.38
N PRO A 74 -13.88 -25.62 -0.94
CA PRO A 74 -14.80 -26.26 -1.89
C PRO A 74 -16.18 -26.54 -1.28
N ARG A 75 -16.23 -27.03 -0.03
CA ARG A 75 -17.48 -27.38 0.64
C ARG A 75 -18.32 -26.14 0.94
N ILE A 76 -17.70 -25.10 1.50
CA ILE A 76 -18.40 -23.83 1.80
C ILE A 76 -18.87 -23.16 0.50
N HIS A 77 -18.08 -23.22 -0.57
CA HIS A 77 -18.48 -22.70 -1.87
C HIS A 77 -19.74 -23.39 -2.42
N GLY A 78 -19.82 -24.73 -2.35
CA GLY A 78 -21.01 -25.46 -2.77
C GLY A 78 -22.26 -25.09 -1.98
N GLU A 79 -22.13 -24.85 -0.65
CA GLU A 79 -23.25 -24.37 0.15
C GLU A 79 -23.69 -22.94 -0.23
N LEU A 80 -22.74 -22.06 -0.58
CA LEU A 80 -23.09 -20.72 -1.08
C LEU A 80 -23.81 -20.78 -2.43
N GLN A 81 -23.41 -21.69 -3.32
CA GLN A 81 -24.10 -21.89 -4.61
C GLN A 81 -25.54 -22.37 -4.41
N LYS A 82 -25.77 -23.28 -3.46
CA LYS A 82 -27.14 -23.71 -3.11
C LYS A 82 -28.03 -22.56 -2.60
N LEU A 83 -27.44 -21.54 -1.99
CA LEU A 83 -28.13 -20.32 -1.54
C LEU A 83 -28.29 -19.27 -2.66
N GLY A 84 -27.90 -19.57 -3.90
CA GLY A 84 -27.95 -18.64 -5.03
C GLY A 84 -26.87 -17.55 -4.99
N ILE A 85 -25.81 -17.74 -4.19
CA ILE A 85 -24.74 -16.76 -4.03
C ILE A 85 -23.56 -17.14 -4.93
N GLU A 86 -23.38 -16.40 -6.02
CA GLU A 86 -22.27 -16.61 -6.94
C GLU A 86 -20.97 -15.98 -6.42
N VAL A 87 -20.08 -16.81 -5.89
CA VAL A 87 -18.75 -16.40 -5.41
C VAL A 87 -17.74 -17.45 -5.85
N ALA A 88 -16.67 -17.04 -6.53
CA ALA A 88 -15.60 -17.97 -6.91
C ALA A 88 -14.99 -18.68 -5.69
N GLU A 89 -14.73 -19.99 -5.78
CA GLU A 89 -14.12 -20.76 -4.71
C GLU A 89 -12.79 -20.15 -4.21
N ARG A 90 -11.97 -19.63 -5.13
CA ARG A 90 -10.72 -18.93 -4.83
C ARG A 90 -10.93 -17.75 -3.88
N THR A 91 -12.08 -17.08 -3.96
CA THR A 91 -12.47 -16.01 -3.06
C THR A 91 -12.76 -16.56 -1.66
N VAL A 92 -13.49 -17.67 -1.56
CA VAL A 92 -13.76 -18.37 -0.28
C VAL A 92 -12.45 -18.82 0.35
N SER A 93 -11.54 -19.44 -0.41
CA SER A 93 -10.21 -19.85 0.05
C SER A 93 -9.41 -18.67 0.64
N ARG A 94 -9.38 -17.52 -0.05
CA ARG A 94 -8.75 -16.28 0.47
C ARG A 94 -9.39 -15.77 1.77
N LEU A 95 -10.70 -15.96 1.94
CA LEU A 95 -11.40 -15.53 3.16
C LEU A 95 -11.10 -16.46 4.34
N LEU A 96 -10.93 -17.76 4.09
CA LEU A 96 -10.57 -18.74 5.10
C LEU A 96 -9.09 -18.61 5.51
N SER A 97 -8.17 -18.41 4.56
CA SER A 97 -6.74 -18.26 4.86
C SER A 97 -6.48 -17.04 5.73
N LYS A 98 -7.13 -15.91 5.44
CA LYS A 98 -7.01 -14.69 6.27
C LYS A 98 -7.44 -14.88 7.73
N ARG A 99 -8.28 -15.88 8.03
CA ARG A 99 -8.68 -16.24 9.40
C ARG A 99 -7.73 -17.23 10.07
N ARG A 100 -7.10 -18.12 9.28
CA ARG A 100 -6.28 -19.21 9.80
C ARG A 100 -4.80 -18.87 9.95
N THR A 101 -4.33 -17.75 9.39
CA THR A 101 -2.92 -17.37 9.50
C THR A 101 -2.67 -16.57 10.78
N PRO A 102 -2.08 -17.16 11.84
CA PRO A 102 -1.40 -16.34 12.85
C PRO A 102 -0.31 -15.53 12.13
N PRO A 103 -0.03 -14.29 12.53
CA PRO A 103 1.06 -13.54 11.93
C PRO A 103 2.32 -14.38 12.05
N GLY A 104 2.94 -14.71 10.91
CA GLY A 104 4.25 -15.34 10.89
C GLY A 104 5.25 -14.50 11.68
N PRO A 105 6.36 -15.07 12.17
CA PRO A 105 7.39 -14.28 12.81
C PRO A 105 7.74 -13.09 11.90
N SER A 106 7.74 -11.89 12.48
CA SER A 106 8.19 -10.70 11.76
C SER A 106 9.62 -10.94 11.25
N LEU A 107 10.00 -10.30 10.14
CA LEU A 107 11.37 -10.39 9.64
C LEU A 107 12.40 -10.05 10.73
N HIS A 108 12.07 -9.10 11.62
CA HIS A 108 12.86 -8.81 12.81
C HIS A 108 13.02 -10.03 13.75
N ARG A 109 11.94 -10.77 14.02
CA ARG A 109 12.01 -12.02 14.82
C ARG A 109 12.73 -13.16 14.08
N PHE A 110 12.74 -13.14 12.75
CA PHE A 110 13.53 -14.08 11.95
C PHE A 110 15.04 -13.76 12.00
N LEU A 111 15.40 -12.49 11.91
CA LEU A 111 16.80 -12.03 11.91
C LEU A 111 17.44 -11.99 13.31
N HIS A 112 16.65 -11.66 14.34
CA HIS A 112 17.14 -11.51 15.72
C HIS A 112 16.62 -12.60 16.66
N GLY A 113 15.87 -13.57 16.14
CA GLY A 113 15.47 -14.75 16.90
C GLY A 113 16.69 -15.63 17.20
N PRO A 114 16.69 -16.38 18.31
CA PRO A 114 17.77 -17.30 18.59
C PRO A 114 17.83 -18.34 17.46
N HIS A 115 18.94 -18.34 16.72
CA HIS A 115 19.32 -19.46 15.88
C HIS A 115 19.61 -20.61 16.85
N ARG A 116 18.61 -21.46 17.10
CA ARG A 116 18.79 -22.64 17.94
C ARG A 116 19.67 -23.62 17.17
N GLY A 117 20.99 -23.39 17.23
CA GLY A 117 21.99 -24.35 16.82
C GLY A 117 21.82 -25.61 17.66
N LEU A 118 21.69 -26.74 16.98
CA LEU A 118 21.71 -28.07 17.59
C LEU A 118 23.10 -28.33 18.16
N ALA A 119 23.41 -27.75 19.32
CA ALA A 119 24.58 -28.10 20.09
C ALA A 119 24.31 -29.42 20.81
N GLY A 120 25.08 -30.44 20.43
CA GLY A 120 24.94 -31.80 20.89
C GLY A 120 25.01 -31.92 22.41
N THR A 121 24.13 -32.76 22.93
CA THR A 121 24.19 -33.27 24.29
C THR A 121 25.31 -34.30 24.35
N LEU A 122 26.41 -33.97 25.01
CA LEU A 122 27.31 -34.95 25.58
C LEU A 122 27.63 -34.52 27.02
N ARG A 123 27.12 -35.34 27.94
CA ARG A 123 27.39 -35.38 29.37
C ARG A 123 27.29 -36.86 29.75
N PRO A 124 27.98 -37.35 30.77
CA PRO A 124 29.23 -36.88 31.40
C PRO A 124 30.47 -37.70 30.96
#